data_AF-A0ABD2MJ37-F1
#
_entry.id   AF-A0ABD2MJ37-F1
#
_cell.length_a   1.000
_cell.length_b   1.000
_cell.length_c   1.000
_cell.angle_alpha   90.00
_cell.angle_beta   90.00
_cell.angle_gamma   90.00
#
_symmetry.space_group_name_H-M   'P 1'
#
loop_
_entity.id
_entity.type
_entity.pdbx_description
1 polymer ?
#
loop_
_entity_poly.entity_id
_entity_poly.type
_entity_poly.pdbx_seq_one_letter_code
_entity_poly.pdbx_strand_id
1 'polypeptide(L)'
;MFNERLKTKITDHLIKEEQIVDDSWNTMKTNILEAAKEALGTRIVGIAAKHKSTSWFTEEVKALANEKRESYLRYRSMKIQTEYRKYVKARNRVNRQIRETKREHWRKFSKNMENDMYGTQRRIWNMLRARKN
;
A
#
# COMPACT_ATOMS: atom_id res chain seq x y z
N MET A 1 2.67 26.72 17.96
CA MET A 1 2.79 25.78 16.83
C MET A 1 1.53 25.68 15.96
N PHE A 2 0.41 25.06 16.40
CA PHE A 2 -0.80 24.97 15.55
C PHE A 2 -1.40 26.35 15.21
N ASN A 3 -1.58 27.21 16.21
CA ASN A 3 -2.15 28.54 16.01
C ASN A 3 -1.32 29.43 15.07
N GLU A 4 -0.01 29.32 15.09
CA GLU A 4 0.87 30.06 14.17
C GLU A 4 0.73 29.55 12.74
N ARG A 5 0.67 28.22 12.56
CA ARG A 5 0.47 27.60 11.24
C ARG A 5 -0.91 27.85 10.67
N LEU A 6 -1.94 27.89 11.52
CA LEU A 6 -3.28 28.25 11.09
C LEU A 6 -3.32 29.70 10.60
N LYS A 7 -2.66 30.62 11.31
CA LYS A 7 -2.53 32.01 10.89
C LYS A 7 -1.83 32.13 9.54
N THR A 8 -0.72 31.42 9.32
CA THR A 8 -0.05 31.43 8.01
C THR A 8 -0.94 30.89 6.89
N LYS A 9 -1.67 29.79 7.14
CA LYS A 9 -2.60 29.23 6.13
C LYS A 9 -3.76 30.16 5.80
N ILE A 10 -4.29 30.87 6.80
CA ILE A 10 -5.35 31.86 6.59
C ILE A 10 -4.83 33.08 5.82
N THR A 11 -3.59 33.52 6.05
CA THR A 11 -2.99 34.63 5.30
C THR A 11 -2.69 34.26 3.86
N ASP A 12 -2.23 33.02 3.62
CA ASP A 12 -1.89 32.55 2.28
C ASP A 12 -3.15 32.29 1.44
N HIS A 13 -4.20 31.75 2.07
CA HIS A 13 -5.46 31.37 1.42
C HIS A 13 -6.62 32.26 1.91
N LEU A 14 -6.58 33.53 1.51
CA LEU A 14 -7.56 34.53 1.91
C LEU A 14 -8.93 34.25 1.30
N ILE A 15 -9.96 34.19 2.14
CA ILE A 15 -11.35 34.11 1.70
C ILE A 15 -11.77 35.51 1.24
N LYS A 16 -12.21 35.63 0.00
CA LYS A 16 -12.67 36.90 -0.58
C LYS A 16 -14.16 37.08 -0.34
N GLU A 17 -14.60 38.32 -0.14
CA GLU A 17 -16.02 38.63 0.13
C GLU A 17 -16.97 38.24 -1.03
N GLU A 18 -16.45 38.12 -2.25
CA GLU A 18 -17.19 37.70 -3.44
C GLU A 18 -17.33 36.18 -3.61
N GLN A 19 -16.74 35.37 -2.70
CA GLN A 19 -16.81 33.91 -2.79
C GLN A 19 -18.16 33.36 -2.32
N ILE A 20 -18.63 32.34 -3.04
CA ILE A 20 -19.80 31.56 -2.66
C ILE A 20 -19.56 30.95 -1.28
N VAL A 21 -20.58 31.00 -0.42
CA VAL A 21 -20.50 30.57 0.99
C VAL A 21 -19.91 29.17 1.16
N ASP A 22 -20.24 28.24 0.27
CA ASP A 22 -19.73 26.86 0.32
C ASP A 22 -18.23 26.77 -0.01
N ASP A 23 -17.74 27.58 -0.96
CA ASP A 23 -16.32 27.65 -1.32
C ASP A 23 -15.48 28.27 -0.19
N SER A 24 -16.02 29.31 0.44
CA SER A 24 -15.44 29.95 1.62
C SER A 24 -15.34 28.96 2.80
N TRP A 25 -16.40 28.19 3.04
CA TRP A 25 -16.42 27.15 4.06
C TRP A 25 -15.42 26.03 3.78
N ASN A 26 -15.36 25.56 2.53
CA ASN A 26 -14.40 24.54 2.12
C ASN A 26 -12.96 25.03 2.29
N THR A 27 -12.67 26.28 1.93
CA THR A 27 -11.35 26.91 2.11
C THR A 27 -10.98 27.03 3.59
N MET A 28 -11.92 27.41 4.46
CA MET A 28 -11.68 27.46 5.90
C MET A 28 -11.38 26.06 6.45
N LYS A 29 -12.16 25.06 6.04
CA LYS A 29 -12.01 23.67 6.46
C LYS A 29 -10.66 23.09 6.03
N THR A 30 -10.23 23.34 4.80
CA THR A 30 -8.92 22.85 4.31
C THR A 30 -7.77 23.49 5.08
N ASN A 31 -7.80 24.80 5.31
CA ASN A 31 -6.77 25.51 6.07
C ASN A 31 -6.61 24.95 7.50
N ILE A 32 -7.73 24.69 8.19
CA ILE A 32 -7.72 24.08 9.53
C ILE A 32 -7.14 22.66 9.51
N LEU A 33 -7.58 21.83 8.56
CA LEU A 33 -7.13 20.44 8.46
C LEU A 33 -5.64 20.33 8.11
N GLU A 34 -5.13 21.20 7.23
CA GLU A 34 -3.71 21.23 6.87
C GLU A 34 -2.84 21.70 8.03
N ALA A 35 -3.21 22.80 8.70
CA ALA A 35 -2.49 23.28 9.86
C ALA A 35 -2.45 22.22 10.97
N ALA A 36 -3.55 21.49 11.16
CA ALA A 36 -3.65 20.42 12.17
C ALA A 36 -2.78 19.23 11.77
N LYS A 37 -2.83 18.82 10.50
CA LYS A 37 -2.00 17.75 9.94
C LYS A 37 -0.51 18.05 10.07
N GLU A 38 -0.09 19.28 9.81
CA GLU A 38 1.31 19.67 9.96
C GLU A 38 1.73 19.70 11.44
N ALA A 39 0.89 20.26 12.33
CA ALA A 39 1.21 20.44 13.74
C ALA A 39 1.18 19.15 14.55
N LEU A 40 0.21 18.28 14.29
CA LEU A 40 -0.08 17.08 15.08
C LEU A 40 0.28 15.78 14.34
N GLY A 41 0.48 15.84 13.01
CA GLY A 41 0.64 14.66 12.17
C GLY A 41 -0.69 13.95 11.91
N THR A 42 -0.63 12.73 11.38
CA THR A 42 -1.81 11.88 11.15
C THR A 42 -1.64 10.52 11.79
N ARG A 43 -2.75 9.98 12.33
CA ARG A 43 -2.84 8.59 12.79
C ARG A 43 -4.02 7.93 12.09
N ILE A 44 -3.76 6.78 11.47
CA ILE A 44 -4.82 5.98 10.88
C ILE A 44 -5.46 5.14 11.99
N VAL A 45 -6.76 5.30 12.22
CA VAL A 45 -7.53 4.56 13.22
C VAL A 45 -8.52 3.64 12.48
N GLY A 46 -8.70 2.40 12.95
CA GLY A 46 -9.72 1.50 12.42
C GLY A 46 -9.29 0.60 11.25
N ILE A 47 -8.03 0.59 10.84
CA ILE A 47 -7.52 -0.52 10.02
C ILE A 47 -7.29 -1.69 10.98
N ALA A 48 -8.27 -2.58 11.12
CA ALA A 48 -8.05 -3.92 11.66
C ALA A 48 -6.76 -4.43 11.04
N ALA A 49 -5.73 -4.68 11.88
CA ALA A 49 -4.33 -4.86 11.50
C ALA A 49 -4.23 -5.41 10.08
N LYS A 50 -4.05 -4.50 9.10
CA LYS A 50 -4.20 -4.79 7.66
C LYS A 50 -3.53 -6.13 7.46
N HIS A 51 -4.30 -7.21 7.22
CA HIS A 51 -3.75 -8.58 7.15
C HIS A 51 -2.47 -8.44 6.37
N LYS A 52 -1.31 -8.67 7.02
CA LYS A 52 0.00 -8.30 6.46
C LYS A 52 0.00 -8.90 5.07
N SER A 53 -0.24 -8.07 4.06
CA SER A 53 -0.53 -8.58 2.72
C SER A 53 0.64 -9.47 2.42
N THR A 54 0.38 -10.77 2.33
CA THR A 54 1.47 -11.74 2.32
C THR A 54 2.41 -11.27 1.23
N SER A 55 3.72 -11.13 1.51
CA SER A 55 4.61 -10.23 0.77
C SER A 55 4.63 -10.41 -0.76
N TRP A 56 4.07 -11.53 -1.26
CA TRP A 56 3.88 -11.88 -2.66
C TRP A 56 2.55 -11.42 -3.30
N PHE A 57 1.61 -10.80 -2.58
CA PHE A 57 0.42 -10.13 -3.11
C PHE A 57 0.68 -8.65 -3.35
N THR A 58 1.69 -8.37 -4.16
CA THR A 58 2.03 -7.01 -4.63
C THR A 58 1.06 -6.56 -5.71
N GLU A 59 0.92 -5.25 -5.91
CA GLU A 59 0.09 -4.69 -7.01
C GLU A 59 0.55 -5.20 -8.38
N GLU A 60 1.84 -5.46 -8.57
CA GLU A 60 2.38 -6.05 -9.78
C GLU A 60 1.84 -7.47 -10.03
N VAL A 61 1.93 -8.36 -9.04
CA VAL A 61 1.35 -9.71 -9.10
C VAL A 61 -0.16 -9.66 -9.37
N LYS A 62 -0.86 -8.68 -8.81
CA LYS A 62 -2.30 -8.46 -9.05
C LYS A 62 -2.57 -8.04 -10.50
N ALA A 63 -1.78 -7.13 -11.06
CA ALA A 63 -1.88 -6.74 -12.47
C ALA A 63 -1.63 -7.93 -13.41
N LEU A 64 -0.59 -8.73 -13.14
CA LEU A 64 -0.31 -9.95 -13.92
C LEU A 64 -1.41 -11.00 -13.76
N ALA A 65 -2.01 -11.13 -12.57
CA ALA A 65 -3.13 -12.04 -12.34
C ALA A 65 -4.39 -11.62 -13.12
N ASN A 66 -4.63 -10.32 -13.27
CA ASN A 66 -5.68 -9.79 -14.13
C ASN A 66 -5.42 -10.10 -15.61
N GLU A 67 -4.20 -9.87 -16.10
CA GLU A 67 -3.80 -10.24 -17.47
C GLU A 67 -4.02 -11.74 -17.73
N LYS A 68 -3.58 -12.60 -16.81
CA LYS A 68 -3.83 -14.06 -16.86
C LYS A 68 -5.33 -14.37 -16.94
N ARG A 69 -6.16 -13.69 -16.16
CA ARG A 69 -7.62 -13.88 -16.15
C ARG A 69 -8.22 -13.50 -17.50
N GLU A 70 -7.86 -12.35 -18.06
CA GLU A 70 -8.35 -11.90 -19.37
C GLU A 70 -7.94 -12.86 -20.50
N SER A 71 -6.68 -13.30 -20.52
CA SER A 71 -6.22 -14.31 -21.49
C SER A 71 -6.96 -15.64 -21.34
N TYR A 72 -7.27 -16.06 -20.11
CA TYR A 72 -8.07 -17.26 -19.88
C TYR A 72 -9.49 -17.09 -20.40
N LEU A 73 -10.14 -15.95 -20.18
CA LEU A 73 -11.49 -15.69 -20.68
C LEU A 73 -11.54 -15.69 -22.21
N ARG A 74 -10.55 -15.09 -22.88
CA ARG A 74 -10.39 -15.14 -24.35
C ARG A 74 -10.19 -16.55 -24.87
N TYR A 75 -9.30 -17.32 -24.24
CA TYR A 75 -9.13 -18.73 -24.58
C TYR A 75 -10.42 -19.53 -24.35
N ARG A 76 -11.14 -19.28 -23.25
CA ARG A 76 -12.37 -20.01 -22.92
C ARG A 76 -13.50 -19.74 -23.91
N SER A 77 -13.60 -18.52 -24.44
CA SER A 77 -14.61 -18.17 -25.45
C SER A 77 -14.28 -18.75 -26.83
N MET A 78 -13.04 -18.57 -27.30
CA MET A 78 -12.65 -18.95 -28.66
C MET A 78 -12.19 -20.40 -28.80
N LYS A 79 -11.61 -20.99 -27.74
CA LYS A 79 -10.99 -22.33 -27.70
C LYS A 79 -9.92 -22.59 -28.77
N ILE A 80 -9.22 -21.53 -29.20
CA ILE A 80 -8.16 -21.61 -30.23
C ILE A 80 -6.79 -21.81 -29.58
N GLN A 81 -5.92 -22.58 -30.23
CA GLN A 81 -4.57 -22.90 -29.76
C GLN A 81 -3.68 -21.66 -29.54
N THR A 82 -3.88 -20.60 -30.34
CA THR A 82 -3.15 -19.33 -30.20
C THR A 82 -3.47 -18.63 -28.88
N GLU A 83 -4.74 -18.55 -28.52
CA GLU A 83 -5.20 -17.97 -27.26
C GLU A 83 -4.79 -18.84 -26.06
N TYR A 84 -4.78 -20.16 -26.22
CA TYR A 84 -4.23 -21.06 -25.20
C TYR A 84 -2.75 -20.75 -24.91
N ARG A 85 -1.92 -20.60 -25.95
CA ARG A 85 -0.49 -20.25 -25.80
C ARG A 85 -0.31 -18.90 -25.09
N LYS A 86 -1.14 -17.90 -25.40
CA LYS A 86 -1.14 -16.60 -24.71
C LYS A 86 -1.47 -16.74 -23.23
N TYR A 87 -2.52 -17.50 -22.89
CA TYR A 87 -2.87 -17.81 -21.51
C TYR A 87 -1.74 -18.51 -20.76
N VAL A 88 -1.11 -19.54 -21.36
CA VAL A 88 0.01 -20.27 -20.74
C VAL A 88 1.19 -19.34 -20.47
N LYS A 89 1.51 -18.42 -21.40
CA LYS A 89 2.56 -17.41 -21.23
C LYS A 89 2.24 -16.49 -20.04
N ALA A 90 1.02 -15.96 -19.95
CA ALA A 90 0.58 -15.11 -18.85
C ALA A 90 0.59 -15.85 -17.50
N ARG A 91 0.12 -17.11 -17.46
CA ARG A 91 0.16 -17.98 -16.28
C ARG A 91 1.59 -18.20 -15.78
N ASN A 92 2.51 -18.51 -16.69
CA ASN A 92 3.90 -18.75 -16.36
C ASN A 92 4.60 -17.48 -15.84
N ARG A 93 4.25 -16.32 -16.42
CA ARG A 93 4.72 -15.00 -15.97
C ARG A 93 4.28 -14.70 -14.53
N VAL A 94 2.99 -14.88 -14.21
CA VAL A 94 2.48 -14.74 -12.82
C VAL A 94 3.22 -15.66 -11.87
N ASN A 95 3.34 -16.95 -12.20
CA ASN A 95 4.01 -17.93 -11.35
C ASN A 95 5.49 -17.62 -11.15
N ARG A 96 6.17 -17.09 -12.18
CA ARG A 96 7.55 -16.61 -12.08
C ARG A 96 7.65 -15.43 -11.11
N GLN A 97 6.79 -14.43 -11.24
CA GLN A 97 6.80 -13.25 -10.37
C GLN A 97 6.58 -13.64 -8.91
N ILE A 98 5.56 -14.46 -8.63
CA ILE A 98 5.29 -14.94 -7.26
C ILE A 98 6.52 -15.67 -6.68
N ARG A 99 7.19 -16.52 -7.47
CA ARG A 99 8.42 -17.22 -7.03
C ARG A 99 9.54 -16.24 -6.72
N GLU A 100 9.76 -15.24 -7.56
CA GLU A 100 10.79 -14.22 -7.36
C GLU A 100 10.49 -13.37 -6.12
N THR A 101 9.25 -12.89 -5.95
CA THR A 101 8.86 -12.13 -4.76
C THR A 101 8.99 -12.94 -3.48
N LYS A 102 8.59 -14.22 -3.49
CA LYS A 102 8.78 -15.11 -2.34
C LYS A 102 10.25 -15.32 -2.03
N ARG A 103 11.09 -15.55 -3.04
CA ARG A 103 12.54 -15.73 -2.85
C ARG A 103 13.18 -14.49 -2.25
N GLU A 104 12.85 -13.32 -2.77
CA GLU A 104 13.38 -12.05 -2.27
C GLU A 104 12.92 -11.76 -0.84
N HIS A 105 11.66 -12.05 -0.53
CA HIS A 105 11.15 -11.96 0.83
C HIS A 105 11.92 -12.88 1.78
N TRP A 106 12.11 -14.15 1.41
CA TRP A 106 12.87 -15.11 2.22
C TRP A 106 14.33 -14.70 2.40
N ARG A 107 14.96 -14.16 1.37
CA ARG A 107 16.33 -13.63 1.43
C ARG A 107 16.42 -12.48 2.42
N LYS A 108 15.54 -11.48 2.30
CA LYS A 108 15.47 -10.34 3.23
C LYS A 108 15.17 -10.78 4.66
N PHE A 109 14.22 -11.69 4.81
CA PHE A 109 13.85 -12.25 6.12
C PHE A 109 15.04 -12.93 6.78
N SER A 110 15.72 -13.83 6.06
CA SER A 110 16.88 -14.57 6.59
C SER A 110 18.03 -13.63 6.97
N LYS A 111 18.37 -12.67 6.10
CA LYS A 111 19.40 -11.66 6.40
C LYS A 111 19.05 -10.82 7.62
N ASN A 112 17.78 -10.40 7.74
CA ASN A 112 17.31 -9.67 8.91
C ASN A 112 17.37 -10.51 10.19
N MET A 113 17.13 -11.81 10.08
CA MET A 113 17.15 -12.74 11.20
C MET A 113 18.58 -13.03 11.64
N GLU A 114 19.51 -13.20 10.70
CA GLU A 114 20.95 -13.33 10.95
C GLU A 114 21.50 -12.09 11.66
N ASN A 115 21.19 -10.90 11.16
CA ASN A 115 21.57 -9.65 11.81
C ASN A 115 20.98 -9.51 13.23
N ASP A 116 19.75 -9.98 13.44
CA ASP A 116 19.10 -9.94 14.77
C ASP A 116 19.71 -10.98 15.73
N MET A 117 20.11 -12.16 15.23
CA MET A 117 20.79 -13.20 16.00
C MET A 117 22.10 -12.70 16.60
N TYR A 118 22.91 -12.02 15.80
CA TYR A 118 24.18 -11.43 16.21
C TYR A 118 24.03 -10.03 16.84
N GLY A 119 22.80 -9.53 16.96
CA GLY A 119 22.46 -8.23 17.53
C GLY A 119 21.73 -8.34 18.86
N THR A 120 20.70 -7.51 19.05
CA THR A 120 19.90 -7.47 20.29
C THR A 120 18.81 -8.55 20.39
N GLN A 121 18.66 -9.39 19.36
CA GLN A 121 17.73 -10.54 19.30
C GLN A 121 16.24 -10.21 19.52
N ARG A 122 15.87 -8.93 19.50
CA ARG A 122 14.54 -8.46 19.90
C ARG A 122 13.45 -8.98 18.96
N ARG A 123 13.73 -9.10 17.65
CA ARG A 123 12.73 -9.57 16.67
C ARG A 123 12.48 -11.06 16.81
N ILE A 124 13.51 -11.85 17.05
CA ILE A 124 13.41 -13.29 17.30
C ILE A 124 12.55 -13.55 18.53
N TRP A 125 12.85 -12.87 19.65
CA TRP A 125 12.07 -13.02 20.88
C TRP A 125 10.61 -12.61 20.70
N ASN A 126 10.34 -11.52 19.98
CA ASN A 126 8.96 -11.12 19.66
C ASN A 126 8.24 -12.16 18.78
N MET A 127 8.95 -12.78 17.82
CA MET A 127 8.38 -13.80 16.94
C MET A 127 8.04 -15.10 17.70
N LEU A 128 8.92 -15.54 18.60
CA LEU A 128 8.67 -16.70 19.47
C LEU A 128 7.50 -16.46 20.41
N ARG A 129 7.41 -15.25 21.00
CA ARG A 129 6.30 -14.86 21.88
C ARG A 129 4.97 -14.81 21.14
N ALA A 130 4.97 -14.31 19.90
CA ALA A 130 3.77 -14.24 19.05
C ALA A 130 3.26 -15.60 18.56
N ARG A 131 4.08 -16.67 18.63
CA ARG A 131 3.69 -18.05 18.27
C ARG A 131 3.24 -18.90 19.46
N LYS A 132 3.45 -18.44 20.69
CA LYS A 132 3.07 -19.14 21.92
C LYS A 132 1.60 -18.93 22.32
N ASN A 133 0.94 -17.95 21.69
CA ASN A 133 -0.50 -17.72 21.75
C ASN A 133 -1.15 -18.21 20.46
#